data_AF-A0A1W9QQG3-F1
#
_entry.id   AF-A0A1W9QQG3-F1
#
_cell.length_a   1.000
_cell.length_b   1.000
_cell.length_c   1.000
_cell.angle_alpha   90.00
_cell.angle_beta   90.00
_cell.angle_gamma   90.00
#
_symmetry.space_group_name_H-M   'P 1'
#
loop_
_entity.id
_entity.type
_entity.pdbx_description
1 polymer ?
#
loop_
_entity_poly.entity_id
_entity_poly.type
_entity_poly.pdbx_seq_one_letter_code
_entity_poly.pdbx_strand_id
1 'polypeptide(L)'
;MLLLAFSCSNPQQEITLTAGDLKITLDGRGFLTGFYEVATGKNYLAKDTLAPMLSLRLNGRYLFPVKVEFDSKNNRLTLHYDENTRAVIKVETKPTHLAFELLSVTDAGKFDLAVWGPYPLTLNKYIGETVGIAGNDEFTAGIQSLNPKTLGGYPWNENDCMPQIDIFDQDDPSDLNEKGKRYVLYRVEAAKPAGFGSTLQAYCRNRNKPRIIKNLNYDKYVAPPFDDGGITGSKIALFGCPPEQTLTTIGTIEVAEGLPHPMLDGQWAKTAKGASAAYLIMDFGE
;
A
#
# COMPACT_ATOMS: atom_id res chain seq x y z
N MET A 1 56.01 -5.20 0.29
CA MET A 1 55.15 -4.84 1.42
C MET A 1 53.91 -4.18 0.84
N LEU A 2 52.85 -4.96 0.60
CA LEU A 2 51.64 -4.52 -0.09
C LEU A 2 50.65 -4.04 0.99
N LEU A 3 50.37 -2.74 1.03
CA LEU A 3 49.37 -2.14 1.93
C LEU A 3 47.97 -2.37 1.34
N LEU A 4 47.25 -3.34 1.90
CA LEU A 4 45.81 -3.49 1.71
C LEU A 4 45.10 -2.48 2.61
N ALA A 5 44.61 -1.39 2.02
CA ALA A 5 43.71 -0.47 2.71
C ALA A 5 42.32 -1.12 2.78
N PHE A 6 41.95 -1.58 3.98
CA PHE A 6 40.55 -1.92 4.28
C PHE A 6 39.75 -0.62 4.29
N SER A 7 38.96 -0.40 3.23
CA SER A 7 37.90 0.60 3.26
C SER A 7 36.82 0.08 4.20
N CYS A 8 36.77 0.62 5.42
CA CYS A 8 35.61 0.48 6.28
C CYS A 8 34.44 1.19 5.59
N SER A 9 33.62 0.43 4.88
CA SER A 9 32.28 0.87 4.50
C SER A 9 31.53 1.19 5.79
N ASN A 10 31.25 2.46 6.03
CA ASN A 10 30.39 2.91 7.13
C ASN A 10 29.11 2.06 7.11
N PRO A 11 28.71 1.41 8.22
CA PRO A 11 27.45 0.67 8.24
C PRO A 11 26.34 1.66 7.91
N GLN A 12 25.71 1.45 6.76
CA GLN A 12 24.63 2.27 6.26
C GLN A 12 23.52 2.25 7.31
N GLN A 13 23.25 3.41 7.91
CA GLN A 13 22.37 3.53 9.07
C GLN A 13 20.96 3.05 8.71
N GLU A 14 20.53 1.94 9.33
CA GLU A 14 19.20 1.39 9.16
C GLU A 14 18.18 2.28 9.90
N ILE A 15 17.12 2.69 9.20
CA ILE A 15 16.05 3.49 9.81
C ILE A 15 15.03 2.54 10.40
N THR A 16 14.69 2.69 11.68
CA THR A 16 13.68 1.89 12.37
C THR A 16 12.48 2.76 12.73
N LEU A 17 11.28 2.32 12.37
CA LEU A 17 10.01 2.96 12.70
C LEU A 17 9.09 1.96 13.38
N THR A 18 8.49 2.34 14.50
CA THR A 18 7.63 1.46 15.30
C THR A 18 6.31 2.16 15.63
N ALA A 19 5.19 1.46 15.53
CA ALA A 19 3.87 1.88 15.98
C ALA A 19 3.01 0.66 16.34
N GLY A 20 2.35 0.69 17.50
CA GLY A 20 1.60 -0.47 18.00
C GLY A 20 2.47 -1.73 18.02
N ASP A 21 1.95 -2.82 17.46
CA ASP A 21 2.65 -4.10 17.35
C ASP A 21 3.51 -4.22 16.08
N LEU A 22 3.61 -3.16 15.28
CA LEU A 22 4.42 -3.12 14.06
C LEU A 22 5.73 -2.39 14.28
N LYS A 23 6.82 -3.01 13.83
CA LYS A 23 8.11 -2.36 13.57
C LYS A 23 8.52 -2.60 12.12
N ILE A 24 8.88 -1.55 11.39
CA ILE A 24 9.50 -1.68 10.07
C ILE A 24 10.92 -1.12 10.09
N THR A 25 11.78 -1.66 9.24
CA THR A 25 13.15 -1.18 9.07
C THR A 25 13.43 -0.89 7.59
N LEU A 26 14.25 0.12 7.32
CA LEU A 26 14.67 0.51 5.96
C LEU A 26 16.18 0.49 5.83
N ASP A 27 16.69 -0.06 4.73
CA ASP A 27 18.08 0.14 4.32
C ASP A 27 18.32 1.60 3.93
N GLY A 28 19.59 2.00 3.81
CA GLY A 28 19.90 3.39 3.44
C GLY A 28 19.65 3.72 1.97
N ARG A 29 19.08 2.82 1.16
CA ARG A 29 18.52 3.15 -0.17
C ARG A 29 17.04 3.52 -0.08
N GLY A 30 16.33 3.08 0.96
CA GLY A 30 14.90 3.31 1.15
C GLY A 30 14.04 2.08 0.87
N PHE A 31 14.61 0.88 0.95
CA PHE A 31 13.88 -0.39 0.86
C PHE A 31 13.63 -0.97 2.25
N LEU A 32 12.46 -1.54 2.46
CA LEU A 32 12.17 -2.31 3.67
C LEU A 32 13.11 -3.50 3.76
N THR A 33 13.78 -3.62 4.91
CA THR A 33 14.62 -4.76 5.28
C THR A 33 13.93 -5.66 6.29
N GLY A 34 12.85 -5.19 6.92
CA GLY A 34 12.03 -6.01 7.78
C GLY A 34 10.68 -5.40 8.11
N PHE A 35 9.76 -6.30 8.43
CA PHE A 35 8.38 -6.05 8.81
C PHE A 35 8.09 -6.95 10.00
N TYR A 36 8.29 -6.43 11.19
CA TYR A 36 8.35 -7.19 12.43
C TYR A 36 7.09 -7.02 13.26
N GLU A 37 6.67 -8.12 13.87
CA GLU A 37 5.85 -8.07 15.07
C GLU A 37 6.73 -7.66 16.26
N VAL A 38 6.33 -6.63 17.00
CA VAL A 38 7.10 -6.08 18.12
C VAL A 38 7.21 -7.08 19.27
N ALA A 39 6.10 -7.75 19.62
CA ALA A 39 6.03 -8.63 20.79
C ALA A 39 6.97 -9.84 20.68
N THR A 40 7.03 -10.47 19.51
CA THR A 40 7.82 -11.68 19.28
C THR A 40 9.18 -11.41 18.62
N GLY A 41 9.33 -10.24 17.99
CA GLY A 41 10.47 -9.92 17.14
C GLY A 41 10.50 -10.69 15.82
N LYS A 42 9.43 -11.42 15.48
CA LYS A 42 9.33 -12.22 14.25
C LYS A 42 9.23 -11.30 13.03
N ASN A 43 10.10 -11.53 12.05
CA ASN A 43 10.08 -10.80 10.77
C ASN A 43 9.18 -11.53 9.78
N TYR A 44 8.22 -10.82 9.21
CA TYR A 44 7.30 -11.30 8.20
C TYR A 44 7.64 -10.80 6.80
N LEU A 45 8.68 -9.98 6.60
CA LEU A 45 9.09 -9.57 5.26
C LEU A 45 9.64 -10.78 4.48
N ALA A 46 9.12 -11.01 3.28
CA ALA A 46 9.63 -12.08 2.41
C ALA A 46 11.03 -11.74 1.90
N LYS A 47 11.86 -12.77 1.75
CA LYS A 47 13.23 -12.64 1.24
C LYS A 47 13.23 -12.57 -0.28
N ASP A 48 14.34 -12.09 -0.85
CA ASP A 48 14.63 -12.10 -2.30
C ASP A 48 13.60 -11.35 -3.17
N THR A 49 12.84 -10.43 -2.57
CA THR A 49 11.86 -9.59 -3.26
C THR A 49 12.11 -8.12 -2.92
N LEU A 50 11.98 -7.23 -3.90
CA LEU A 50 12.14 -5.79 -3.68
C LEU A 50 10.97 -5.23 -2.87
N ALA A 51 11.28 -4.42 -1.85
CA ALA A 51 10.28 -3.77 -0.99
C ALA A 51 10.54 -2.26 -0.87
N PRO A 52 10.50 -1.47 -1.98
CA PRO A 52 10.77 -0.04 -1.92
C PRO A 52 9.70 0.68 -1.07
N MET A 53 10.11 1.64 -0.24
CA MET A 53 9.16 2.44 0.55
C MET A 53 8.16 3.17 -0.36
N LEU A 54 8.66 3.78 -1.43
CA LEU A 54 7.87 4.43 -2.47
C LEU A 54 8.61 4.28 -3.80
N SER A 55 7.88 3.95 -4.87
CA SER A 55 8.36 3.98 -6.24
C SER A 55 7.65 5.09 -7.01
N LEU A 56 8.34 5.71 -7.97
CA LEU A 56 7.74 6.68 -8.90
C LEU A 56 7.70 6.06 -10.29
N ARG A 57 6.65 6.31 -11.06
CA ARG A 57 6.61 5.92 -12.49
C ARG A 57 6.72 7.16 -13.37
N LEU A 58 7.63 7.13 -14.34
CA LEU A 58 7.83 8.16 -15.34
C LEU A 58 7.83 7.53 -16.73
N ASN A 59 6.88 7.93 -17.58
CA ASN A 59 6.72 7.42 -18.95
C ASN A 59 6.70 5.87 -18.98
N GLY A 60 5.94 5.27 -18.06
CA GLY A 60 5.83 3.81 -17.94
C GLY A 60 7.01 3.10 -17.26
N ARG A 61 8.12 3.78 -16.98
CA ARG A 61 9.28 3.18 -16.27
C ARG A 61 9.20 3.46 -14.77
N TYR A 62 9.38 2.42 -13.97
CA TYR A 62 9.51 2.55 -12.52
C TYR A 62 10.91 3.01 -12.11
N LEU A 63 10.95 3.97 -11.21
CA LEU A 63 12.14 4.48 -10.53
C LEU A 63 12.06 4.05 -9.07
N PHE A 64 13.17 3.52 -8.57
CA PHE A 64 13.33 3.11 -7.18
C PHE A 64 14.27 4.07 -6.45
N PRO A 65 14.11 4.24 -5.13
CA PRO A 65 15.01 5.11 -4.39
C PRO A 65 16.40 4.48 -4.30
N VAL A 66 17.43 5.31 -4.42
CA VAL A 66 18.85 4.94 -4.32
C VAL A 66 19.48 5.38 -3.01
N LYS A 67 18.82 6.31 -2.30
CA LYS A 67 19.25 6.81 -1.00
C LYS A 67 18.03 7.27 -0.20
N VAL A 68 18.06 7.05 1.11
CA VAL A 68 17.11 7.65 2.06
C VAL A 68 17.83 8.47 3.12
N GLU A 69 17.22 9.59 3.51
CA GLU A 69 17.62 10.40 4.66
C GLU A 69 16.41 10.55 5.60
N PHE A 70 16.61 10.32 6.89
CA PHE A 70 15.56 10.51 7.89
C PHE A 70 15.89 11.66 8.83
N ASP A 71 15.07 12.70 8.76
CA ASP A 71 15.07 13.81 9.70
C ASP A 71 14.08 13.50 10.84
N SER A 72 14.62 12.97 11.94
CA SER A 72 13.84 12.61 13.13
C SER A 72 13.27 13.81 13.88
N LYS A 73 13.78 15.03 13.67
CA LYS A 73 13.23 16.24 14.32
C LYS A 73 11.92 16.67 13.67
N ASN A 74 11.84 16.54 12.35
CA ASN A 74 10.67 16.93 11.57
C ASN A 74 9.79 15.74 11.13
N ASN A 75 10.18 14.52 11.50
CA ASN A 75 9.60 13.26 11.06
C ASN A 75 9.45 13.18 9.52
N ARG A 76 10.55 13.43 8.81
CA ARG A 76 10.57 13.47 7.34
C ARG A 76 11.56 12.46 6.80
N LEU A 77 11.10 11.70 5.83
CA LEU A 77 11.87 10.73 5.10
C LEU A 77 12.05 11.22 3.67
N THR A 78 13.30 11.51 3.28
CA THR A 78 13.64 12.01 1.95
C THR A 78 14.22 10.88 1.14
N LEU A 79 13.50 10.46 0.10
CA LEU A 79 13.93 9.45 -0.86
C LEU A 79 14.55 10.13 -2.08
N HIS A 80 15.77 9.72 -2.45
CA HIS A 80 16.44 10.17 -3.66
C HIS A 80 16.35 9.08 -4.73
N TYR A 81 16.03 9.45 -5.96
CA TYR A 81 15.94 8.52 -7.11
C TYR A 81 17.11 8.73 -8.09
N ASP A 82 17.60 9.98 -8.17
CA ASP A 82 18.79 10.41 -8.89
C ASP A 82 19.29 11.74 -8.27
N GLU A 83 20.23 12.42 -8.90
CA GLU A 83 20.78 13.71 -8.41
C GLU A 83 19.75 14.85 -8.33
N ASN A 84 18.71 14.81 -9.17
CA ASN A 84 17.73 15.88 -9.35
C ASN A 84 16.33 15.51 -8.80
N THR A 85 16.05 14.23 -8.64
CA THR A 85 14.73 13.73 -8.24
C THR A 85 14.73 13.26 -6.80
N ARG A 86 13.93 13.93 -5.96
CA ARG A 86 13.67 13.53 -4.57
C ARG A 86 12.18 13.55 -4.26
N ALA A 87 11.75 12.68 -3.37
CA ALA A 87 10.43 12.67 -2.76
C ALA A 87 10.56 12.86 -1.24
N VAL A 88 9.72 13.72 -0.66
CA VAL A 88 9.68 13.95 0.79
C VAL A 88 8.41 13.35 1.34
N ILE A 89 8.56 12.42 2.29
CA ILE A 89 7.47 11.72 2.95
C ILE A 89 7.41 12.17 4.41
N LYS A 90 6.22 12.59 4.88
CA LYS A 90 5.95 12.75 6.31
C LYS A 90 5.76 11.37 6.92
N VAL A 91 6.35 11.15 8.08
CA VAL A 91 6.11 9.97 8.90
C VAL A 91 5.40 10.41 10.17
N GLU A 92 4.30 9.77 10.52
CA GLU A 92 3.62 10.00 11.80
C GLU A 92 3.44 8.66 12.52
N THR A 93 4.06 8.54 13.69
CA THR A 93 3.83 7.41 14.59
C THR A 93 2.57 7.68 15.39
N LYS A 94 1.52 6.88 15.15
CA LYS A 94 0.30 6.84 15.94
C LYS A 94 0.31 5.62 16.86
N PRO A 95 -0.57 5.55 17.88
CA PRO A 95 -0.60 4.39 18.78
C PRO A 95 -0.78 3.04 18.09
N THR A 96 -1.54 2.98 16.99
CA THR A 96 -1.87 1.72 16.28
C THR A 96 -1.16 1.52 14.96
N HIS A 97 -0.60 2.57 14.35
CA HIS A 97 -0.11 2.52 12.98
C HIS A 97 0.93 3.59 12.68
N LEU A 98 1.73 3.34 11.64
CA LEU A 98 2.58 4.35 11.01
C LEU A 98 1.81 4.97 9.84
N ALA A 99 1.65 6.29 9.84
CA ALA A 99 1.08 7.01 8.71
C ALA A 99 2.21 7.65 7.87
N PHE A 100 2.09 7.49 6.55
CA PHE A 100 3.04 8.03 5.57
C PHE A 100 2.29 8.91 4.58
N GLU A 101 2.77 10.14 4.40
CA GLU A 101 2.20 11.11 3.46
C GLU A 101 3.26 11.64 2.50
N LEU A 102 3.03 11.54 1.19
CA LEU A 102 3.90 12.12 0.18
C LEU A 102 3.71 13.64 0.13
N LEU A 103 4.60 14.39 0.78
CA LEU A 103 4.49 15.85 0.88
C LEU A 103 4.95 16.58 -0.38
N SER A 104 5.97 16.06 -1.07
CA SER A 104 6.45 16.66 -2.31
C SER A 104 7.29 15.69 -3.13
N VAL A 105 7.39 15.97 -4.43
CA VAL A 105 8.32 15.34 -5.36
C VAL A 105 8.91 16.43 -6.27
N THR A 106 10.22 16.41 -6.55
CA THR A 106 10.81 17.34 -7.52
C THR A 106 10.11 17.19 -8.88
N ASP A 107 9.58 18.27 -9.43
CA ASP A 107 8.80 18.28 -10.66
C ASP A 107 7.64 17.26 -10.66
N ALA A 108 6.88 17.13 -9.57
CA ALA A 108 5.83 16.13 -9.38
C ALA A 108 4.91 15.91 -10.62
N GLY A 109 4.65 16.97 -11.40
CA GLY A 109 3.85 16.94 -12.63
C GLY A 109 4.41 16.09 -13.79
N LYS A 110 5.66 15.62 -13.72
CA LYS A 110 6.25 14.71 -14.73
C LYS A 110 5.94 13.23 -14.47
N PHE A 111 5.65 12.85 -13.22
CA PHE A 111 5.43 11.46 -12.86
C PHE A 111 3.98 11.04 -13.10
N ASP A 112 3.79 9.81 -13.58
CA ASP A 112 2.49 9.20 -13.84
C ASP A 112 1.87 8.66 -12.56
N LEU A 113 2.70 8.08 -11.69
CA LEU A 113 2.27 7.35 -10.49
C LEU A 113 3.27 7.54 -9.35
N ALA A 114 2.74 7.47 -8.13
CA ALA A 114 3.48 7.12 -6.93
C ALA A 114 2.92 5.79 -6.41
N VAL A 115 3.77 4.81 -6.12
CA VAL A 115 3.38 3.46 -5.70
C VAL A 115 4.02 3.16 -4.35
N TRP A 116 3.17 2.88 -3.37
CA TRP A 116 3.54 2.41 -2.04
C TRP A 116 3.66 0.89 -2.08
N GLY A 117 4.89 0.40 -1.89
CA GLY A 117 5.20 -1.02 -2.04
C GLY A 117 5.42 -1.43 -3.50
N PRO A 118 5.23 -2.72 -3.84
CA PRO A 118 4.66 -3.76 -2.98
C PRO A 118 5.54 -4.08 -1.77
N TYR A 119 4.92 -4.33 -0.62
CA TYR A 119 5.59 -4.79 0.60
C TYR A 119 5.35 -6.31 0.73
N PRO A 120 6.34 -7.14 0.36
CA PRO A 120 6.16 -8.59 0.30
C PRO A 120 6.26 -9.20 1.69
N LEU A 121 5.22 -9.95 2.09
CA LEU A 121 5.10 -10.59 3.38
C LEU A 121 4.97 -12.11 3.24
N THR A 122 5.44 -12.86 4.24
CA THR A 122 5.29 -14.32 4.31
C THR A 122 3.92 -14.75 4.88
N LEU A 123 3.01 -13.81 5.10
CA LEU A 123 1.67 -14.05 5.66
C LEU A 123 0.72 -14.53 4.56
N ASN A 124 0.06 -15.68 4.75
CA ASN A 124 -0.74 -16.32 3.70
C ASN A 124 -1.92 -17.16 4.19
N LYS A 125 -2.25 -17.17 5.49
CA LYS A 125 -3.35 -18.00 6.00
C LYS A 125 -4.71 -17.42 5.63
N TYR A 126 -4.85 -16.10 5.76
CA TYR A 126 -6.00 -15.35 5.25
C TYR A 126 -5.51 -14.02 4.67
N ILE A 127 -6.16 -13.60 3.60
CA ILE A 127 -5.84 -12.39 2.87
C ILE A 127 -7.17 -11.67 2.61
N GLY A 128 -7.30 -10.48 3.17
CA GLY A 128 -8.42 -9.58 2.92
C GLY A 128 -8.03 -8.60 1.82
N GLU A 129 -8.17 -9.00 0.56
CA GLU A 129 -7.61 -8.27 -0.58
C GLU A 129 -8.11 -6.83 -0.67
N THR A 130 -9.42 -6.64 -0.46
CA THR A 130 -10.07 -5.32 -0.46
C THR A 130 -9.81 -4.51 0.80
N VAL A 131 -9.74 -5.19 1.95
CA VAL A 131 -9.50 -4.55 3.24
C VAL A 131 -8.03 -4.13 3.38
N GLY A 132 -7.12 -4.77 2.63
CA GLY A 132 -5.69 -4.51 2.67
C GLY A 132 -4.98 -5.21 3.82
N ILE A 133 -5.42 -6.43 4.18
CA ILE A 133 -4.81 -7.21 5.28
C ILE A 133 -4.31 -8.57 4.81
N ALA A 134 -3.26 -9.06 5.45
CA ALA A 134 -2.82 -10.44 5.36
C ALA A 134 -2.36 -10.91 6.74
N GLY A 135 -2.64 -12.16 7.09
CA GLY A 135 -2.30 -12.66 8.41
C GLY A 135 -2.22 -14.18 8.53
N ASN A 136 -1.87 -14.59 9.74
CA ASN A 136 -1.84 -15.97 10.20
C ASN A 136 -2.49 -16.06 11.60
N ASP A 137 -2.25 -17.16 12.33
CA ASP A 137 -2.81 -17.37 13.68
C ASP A 137 -2.21 -16.46 14.75
N GLU A 138 -1.10 -15.79 14.46
CA GLU A 138 -0.31 -15.02 15.43
C GLU A 138 -0.35 -13.52 15.13
N PHE A 139 -0.40 -13.13 13.85
CA PHE A 139 -0.20 -11.75 13.44
C PHE A 139 -0.99 -11.39 12.18
N THR A 140 -1.60 -10.21 12.20
CA THR A 140 -2.14 -9.52 11.02
C THR A 140 -1.28 -8.32 10.69
N ALA A 141 -0.89 -8.19 9.43
CA ALA A 141 -0.35 -6.97 8.85
C ALA A 141 -1.39 -6.31 7.94
N GLY A 142 -1.36 -4.99 7.83
CA GLY A 142 -2.24 -4.28 6.90
C GLY A 142 -1.72 -2.97 6.37
N ILE A 143 -2.27 -2.59 5.22
CA ILE A 143 -2.13 -1.30 4.56
C ILE A 143 -3.51 -0.68 4.38
N GLN A 144 -3.66 0.60 4.71
CA GLN A 144 -4.91 1.33 4.52
C GLN A 144 -4.65 2.65 3.80
N SER A 145 -5.43 2.94 2.75
CA SER A 145 -5.39 4.24 2.10
C SER A 145 -6.06 5.29 3.00
N LEU A 146 -5.39 6.42 3.21
CA LEU A 146 -5.85 7.45 4.15
C LEU A 146 -6.53 8.65 3.47
N ASN A 147 -6.73 8.60 2.15
CA ASN A 147 -7.49 9.62 1.42
C ASN A 147 -8.01 9.11 0.07
N PRO A 148 -8.97 9.82 -0.56
CA PRO A 148 -9.61 9.38 -1.81
C PRO A 148 -8.71 9.32 -3.06
N LYS A 149 -7.52 9.93 -3.03
CA LYS A 149 -6.58 9.90 -4.16
C LYS A 149 -5.62 8.72 -4.12
N THR A 150 -5.50 8.06 -2.96
CA THR A 150 -4.68 6.86 -2.78
C THR A 150 -5.59 5.66 -2.91
N LEU A 151 -5.28 4.79 -3.86
CA LEU A 151 -6.04 3.59 -4.18
C LEU A 151 -5.27 2.38 -3.63
N GLY A 152 -5.96 1.52 -2.88
CA GLY A 152 -5.43 0.20 -2.54
C GLY A 152 -5.31 -0.66 -3.81
N GLY A 153 -4.19 -1.36 -3.98
CA GLY A 153 -3.92 -2.16 -5.16
C GLY A 153 -2.63 -1.79 -5.87
N TYR A 154 -2.46 -2.33 -7.08
CA TYR A 154 -1.33 -2.04 -7.96
C TYR A 154 -1.84 -1.53 -9.33
N PRO A 155 -1.15 -0.55 -9.95
CA PRO A 155 -1.58 0.04 -11.21
C PRO A 155 -1.21 -0.85 -12.41
N TRP A 156 -1.82 -2.04 -12.49
CA TRP A 156 -1.60 -3.04 -13.55
C TRP A 156 -1.94 -2.51 -14.94
N ASN A 157 -2.99 -1.69 -15.03
CA ASN A 157 -3.49 -1.11 -16.27
C ASN A 157 -3.57 0.42 -16.19
N GLU A 158 -3.58 1.09 -17.35
CA GLU A 158 -3.71 2.56 -17.40
C GLU A 158 -5.10 3.09 -17.03
N ASN A 159 -6.11 2.24 -17.11
CA ASN A 159 -7.50 2.57 -16.78
C ASN A 159 -7.86 2.30 -15.31
N ASP A 160 -6.89 1.95 -14.47
CA ASP A 160 -7.07 1.61 -13.06
C ASP A 160 -8.04 0.43 -12.83
N CYS A 161 -8.37 -0.32 -13.90
CA CYS A 161 -9.04 -1.60 -13.78
C CYS A 161 -8.04 -2.65 -13.35
N MET A 162 -8.34 -3.33 -12.26
CA MET A 162 -7.55 -4.47 -11.81
C MET A 162 -7.89 -5.71 -12.65
N PRO A 163 -6.94 -6.64 -12.82
CA PRO A 163 -7.21 -7.93 -13.44
C PRO A 163 -8.36 -8.63 -12.71
N GLN A 164 -9.38 -9.05 -13.45
CA GLN A 164 -10.56 -9.73 -12.89
C GLN A 164 -10.51 -11.21 -13.21
N ILE A 165 -9.45 -11.93 -12.80
CA ILE A 165 -9.25 -13.34 -13.14
C ILE A 165 -9.23 -14.24 -11.90
N ASP A 166 -9.71 -15.47 -12.03
CA ASP A 166 -9.63 -16.48 -10.97
C ASP A 166 -8.19 -16.94 -10.78
N ILE A 167 -7.42 -16.27 -9.91
CA ILE A 167 -6.01 -16.62 -9.66
C ILE A 167 -5.85 -17.93 -8.88
N PHE A 168 -6.92 -18.46 -8.28
CA PHE A 168 -6.87 -19.70 -7.51
C PHE A 168 -7.03 -20.94 -8.39
N ASP A 169 -7.59 -20.79 -9.58
CA ASP A 169 -7.75 -21.84 -10.59
C ASP A 169 -6.57 -21.86 -11.59
N GLN A 170 -5.41 -21.34 -11.18
CA GLN A 170 -4.23 -21.18 -12.03
C GLN A 170 -2.96 -21.72 -11.38
N ASP A 171 -2.07 -22.27 -12.20
CA ASP A 171 -0.76 -22.79 -11.77
C ASP A 171 0.16 -21.68 -11.24
N ASP A 172 0.07 -20.47 -11.80
CA ASP A 172 0.86 -19.30 -11.41
C ASP A 172 -0.04 -18.12 -11.02
N PRO A 173 -0.25 -17.86 -9.71
CA PRO A 173 -1.02 -16.73 -9.21
C PRO A 173 -0.43 -15.35 -9.56
N SER A 174 0.78 -15.29 -10.10
CA SER A 174 1.41 -14.04 -10.56
C SER A 174 1.07 -13.67 -12.00
N ASP A 175 0.53 -14.60 -12.80
CA ASP A 175 0.14 -14.34 -14.19
C ASP A 175 -1.23 -13.67 -14.29
N LEU A 176 -1.22 -12.36 -14.51
CA LEU A 176 -2.40 -11.51 -14.56
C LEU A 176 -3.05 -11.39 -15.96
N ASN A 177 -2.65 -12.23 -16.93
CA ASN A 177 -3.25 -12.24 -18.27
C ASN A 177 -4.70 -12.75 -18.26
N GLU A 178 -5.62 -12.06 -18.93
CA GLU A 178 -7.04 -12.43 -18.99
C GLU A 178 -7.36 -13.53 -20.02
N LYS A 179 -6.49 -13.74 -21.01
CA LYS A 179 -6.81 -14.57 -22.18
C LYS A 179 -7.03 -16.04 -21.78
N GLY A 180 -8.26 -16.52 -21.97
CA GLY A 180 -8.63 -17.91 -21.71
C GLY A 180 -8.86 -18.23 -20.24
N LYS A 181 -8.92 -17.22 -19.37
CA LYS A 181 -9.07 -17.40 -17.92
C LYS A 181 -10.49 -17.06 -17.47
N ARG A 182 -10.92 -17.70 -16.39
CA ARG A 182 -12.23 -17.44 -15.77
C ARG A 182 -12.21 -16.06 -15.11
N TYR A 183 -13.22 -15.24 -15.36
CA TYR A 183 -13.38 -13.96 -14.68
C TYR A 183 -13.91 -14.15 -13.25
N VAL A 184 -13.39 -13.39 -12.29
CA VAL A 184 -13.90 -13.30 -10.90
C VAL A 184 -14.27 -11.88 -10.53
N LEU A 185 -15.13 -11.72 -9.52
CA LEU A 185 -15.68 -10.43 -9.10
C LEU A 185 -14.80 -9.67 -8.09
N TYR A 186 -13.63 -10.18 -7.71
CA TYR A 186 -12.73 -9.49 -6.76
C TYR A 186 -12.09 -8.28 -7.46
N ARG A 187 -12.31 -7.07 -6.93
CA ARG A 187 -11.97 -5.80 -7.61
C ARG A 187 -10.86 -4.97 -6.94
N VAL A 188 -10.26 -5.45 -5.85
CA VAL A 188 -9.23 -4.68 -5.12
C VAL A 188 -8.17 -5.61 -4.53
N GLU A 189 -6.91 -5.45 -4.93
CA GLU A 189 -5.74 -6.21 -4.44
C GLU A 189 -4.83 -5.35 -3.53
N ALA A 190 -5.39 -4.62 -2.56
CA ALA A 190 -4.61 -3.85 -1.60
C ALA A 190 -3.70 -4.77 -0.76
N ALA A 191 -4.20 -5.97 -0.46
CA ALA A 191 -3.38 -7.14 -0.19
C ALA A 191 -3.53 -8.13 -1.35
N LYS A 192 -2.44 -8.67 -1.87
CA LYS A 192 -2.45 -9.62 -2.98
C LYS A 192 -1.80 -10.94 -2.56
N PRO A 193 -2.41 -12.11 -2.81
CA PRO A 193 -1.72 -13.40 -2.67
C PRO A 193 -0.48 -13.50 -3.58
N ALA A 194 0.58 -14.14 -3.08
CA ALA A 194 1.81 -14.40 -3.84
C ALA A 194 2.40 -15.76 -3.45
N GLY A 195 3.23 -16.37 -4.31
CA GLY A 195 3.83 -17.67 -4.02
C GLY A 195 4.67 -17.73 -2.73
N PHE A 196 5.24 -16.60 -2.31
CA PHE A 196 5.98 -16.45 -1.04
C PHE A 196 5.10 -16.02 0.14
N GLY A 197 3.83 -15.69 -0.11
CA GLY A 197 2.85 -15.32 0.90
C GLY A 197 1.85 -14.30 0.39
N SER A 198 2.12 -13.02 0.60
CA SER A 198 1.27 -11.91 0.15
C SER A 198 2.05 -10.64 -0.09
N THR A 199 1.46 -9.64 -0.73
CA THR A 199 2.01 -8.29 -0.84
C THR A 199 0.98 -7.25 -0.40
N LEU A 200 1.41 -6.25 0.37
CA LEU A 200 0.62 -5.06 0.66
C LEU A 200 1.00 -3.92 -0.28
N GLN A 201 0.02 -3.24 -0.86
CA GLN A 201 0.28 -2.26 -1.91
C GLN A 201 -0.83 -1.21 -2.06
N ALA A 202 -0.42 -0.01 -2.40
CA ALA A 202 -1.31 1.08 -2.77
C ALA A 202 -0.61 1.99 -3.78
N TYR A 203 -1.38 2.82 -4.48
CA TYR A 203 -0.81 3.78 -5.41
C TYR A 203 -1.66 5.04 -5.53
N CYS A 204 -1.05 6.09 -6.06
CA CYS A 204 -1.73 7.31 -6.45
C CYS A 204 -1.32 7.65 -7.88
N ARG A 205 -2.30 8.04 -8.68
CA ARG A 205 -2.08 8.43 -10.07
C ARG A 205 -2.09 9.94 -10.21
N ASN A 206 -1.16 10.45 -11.00
CA ASN A 206 -1.19 11.83 -11.42
C ASN A 206 -2.35 12.03 -12.41
N ARG A 207 -3.34 12.80 -11.98
CA ARG A 207 -4.55 13.12 -12.76
C ARG A 207 -4.54 14.55 -13.29
N ASN A 208 -3.42 15.26 -13.24
CA ASN A 208 -3.37 16.68 -13.62
C ASN A 208 -3.50 16.91 -15.14
N LYS A 209 -3.38 15.86 -15.95
CA LYS A 209 -3.44 15.93 -17.41
C LYS A 209 -4.51 14.96 -17.94
N PRO A 210 -5.21 15.30 -19.04
CA PRO A 210 -6.11 14.37 -19.69
C PRO A 210 -5.34 13.14 -20.15
N ARG A 211 -5.97 11.97 -20.05
CA ARG A 211 -5.41 10.70 -20.53
C ARG A 211 -6.39 10.04 -21.48
N ILE A 212 -5.86 9.40 -22.52
CA ILE A 212 -6.62 8.50 -23.38
C ILE A 212 -6.28 7.09 -22.93
N ILE A 213 -7.28 6.38 -22.41
CA ILE A 213 -7.13 5.03 -21.86
C ILE A 213 -8.04 4.07 -22.61
N LYS A 214 -7.63 2.81 -22.70
CA LYS A 214 -8.50 1.73 -23.15
C LYS A 214 -9.41 1.32 -22.01
N ASN A 215 -10.73 1.33 -22.20
CA ASN A 215 -11.67 0.92 -21.17
C ASN A 215 -12.98 0.41 -21.80
N LEU A 216 -13.65 -0.57 -21.17
CA LEU A 216 -14.95 -1.10 -21.61
C LEU A 216 -15.02 -1.44 -23.12
N ASN A 217 -13.97 -2.06 -23.67
CA ASN A 217 -13.80 -2.36 -25.11
C ASN A 217 -13.70 -1.15 -26.05
N TYR A 218 -13.51 0.06 -25.53
CA TYR A 218 -13.16 1.24 -26.30
C TYR A 218 -11.67 1.51 -26.19
N ASP A 219 -10.98 1.66 -27.32
CA ASP A 219 -9.54 1.98 -27.35
C ASP A 219 -9.24 3.42 -26.94
N LYS A 220 -10.24 4.31 -27.01
CA LYS A 220 -10.09 5.74 -26.72
C LYS A 220 -11.19 6.22 -25.77
N TYR A 221 -10.98 6.01 -24.49
CA TYR A 221 -11.78 6.61 -23.43
C TYR A 221 -11.03 7.80 -22.84
N VAL A 222 -11.68 8.97 -22.76
CA VAL A 222 -11.06 10.17 -22.20
C VAL A 222 -11.24 10.16 -20.68
N ALA A 223 -10.14 10.04 -19.95
CA ALA A 223 -10.09 10.33 -18.53
C ALA A 223 -9.76 11.82 -18.36
N PRO A 224 -10.70 12.65 -17.88
CA PRO A 224 -10.47 14.08 -17.73
C PRO A 224 -9.41 14.36 -16.65
N PRO A 225 -8.75 15.53 -16.71
CA PRO A 225 -7.87 15.95 -15.63
C PRO A 225 -8.67 16.29 -14.37
N PHE A 226 -8.04 16.14 -13.21
CA PHE A 226 -8.51 16.61 -11.92
C PHE A 226 -7.50 17.59 -11.34
N ASP A 227 -7.97 18.70 -10.80
CA ASP A 227 -7.15 19.63 -10.02
C ASP A 227 -7.10 19.18 -8.56
N ASP A 228 -6.47 18.02 -8.33
CA ASP A 228 -6.35 17.42 -7.01
C ASP A 228 -4.92 17.52 -6.46
N GLY A 229 -3.99 18.13 -7.19
CA GLY A 229 -2.56 18.20 -6.84
C GLY A 229 -1.72 16.98 -7.28
N GLY A 230 -2.29 16.05 -8.06
CA GLY A 230 -1.59 14.90 -8.63
C GLY A 230 -1.19 13.89 -7.56
N ILE A 231 0.04 13.38 -7.62
CA ILE A 231 0.54 12.37 -6.67
C ILE A 231 0.83 12.94 -5.27
N THR A 232 1.06 14.25 -5.16
CA THR A 232 1.32 14.92 -3.88
C THR A 232 0.10 14.82 -2.97
N GLY A 233 0.33 14.55 -1.69
CA GLY A 233 -0.69 14.26 -0.69
C GLY A 233 -1.15 12.81 -0.70
N SER A 234 -0.62 11.91 -1.53
CA SER A 234 -0.91 10.48 -1.38
C SER A 234 -0.51 9.99 0.00
N LYS A 235 -1.37 9.20 0.66
CA LYS A 235 -1.25 8.88 2.07
C LYS A 235 -1.70 7.46 2.40
N ILE A 236 -0.90 6.73 3.17
CA ILE A 236 -1.20 5.37 3.64
C ILE A 236 -0.95 5.21 5.14
N ALA A 237 -1.59 4.22 5.75
CA ALA A 237 -1.21 3.66 7.04
C ALA A 237 -0.64 2.26 6.85
N LEU A 238 0.42 1.93 7.57
CA LEU A 238 0.88 0.55 7.80
C LEU A 238 0.66 0.19 9.26
N PHE A 239 0.10 -0.98 9.52
CA PHE A 239 -0.14 -1.47 10.87
C PHE A 239 0.10 -2.97 11.00
N GLY A 240 0.22 -3.40 12.25
CA GLY A 240 0.34 -4.78 12.66
C GLY A 240 -0.37 -4.96 14.00
N CYS A 241 -1.04 -6.09 14.20
CA CYS A 241 -1.73 -6.41 15.45
C CYS A 241 -2.03 -7.91 15.56
N PRO A 242 -2.43 -8.39 16.76
CA PRO A 242 -3.01 -9.72 16.92
C PRO A 242 -4.25 -9.92 16.01
N PRO A 243 -4.48 -11.13 15.46
CA PRO A 243 -5.58 -11.43 14.54
C PRO A 243 -6.95 -11.00 15.04
N GLU A 244 -7.26 -11.25 16.31
CA GLU A 244 -8.52 -10.92 16.96
C GLU A 244 -8.77 -9.40 17.10
N GLN A 245 -7.71 -8.59 17.02
CA GLN A 245 -7.80 -7.13 17.11
C GLN A 245 -7.91 -6.43 15.76
N THR A 246 -7.79 -7.17 14.65
CA THR A 246 -7.75 -6.60 13.28
C THR A 246 -8.84 -5.59 13.01
N LEU A 247 -10.10 -5.93 13.29
CA LEU A 247 -11.24 -5.05 13.01
C LEU A 247 -11.22 -3.79 13.91
N THR A 248 -10.87 -3.95 15.19
CA THR A 248 -10.71 -2.84 16.14
C THR A 248 -9.60 -1.89 15.72
N THR A 249 -8.47 -2.42 15.27
CA THR A 249 -7.32 -1.64 14.77
C THR A 249 -7.73 -0.81 13.56
N ILE A 250 -8.42 -1.41 12.59
CA ILE A 250 -8.94 -0.70 11.41
C ILE A 250 -9.88 0.44 11.83
N GLY A 251 -10.84 0.17 12.73
CA GLY A 251 -11.77 1.19 13.23
C GLY A 251 -11.04 2.34 13.93
N THR A 252 -9.98 2.04 14.69
CA THR A 252 -9.15 3.06 15.35
C THR A 252 -8.38 3.91 14.35
N ILE A 253 -7.84 3.31 13.29
CA ILE A 253 -7.19 4.03 12.18
C ILE A 253 -8.21 4.96 11.50
N GLU A 254 -9.41 4.46 11.21
CA GLU A 254 -10.45 5.27 10.57
C GLU A 254 -10.78 6.54 11.36
N VAL A 255 -11.00 6.41 12.67
CA VAL A 255 -11.28 7.56 13.53
C VAL A 255 -10.07 8.49 13.64
N ALA A 256 -8.86 7.94 13.84
CA ALA A 256 -7.65 8.73 14.03
C ALA A 256 -7.22 9.52 12.79
N GLU A 257 -7.54 9.02 11.59
CA GLU A 257 -7.18 9.62 10.31
C GLU A 257 -8.36 10.32 9.62
N GLY A 258 -9.53 10.38 10.27
CA GLY A 258 -10.71 11.08 9.75
C GLY A 258 -11.35 10.39 8.53
N LEU A 259 -11.24 9.07 8.43
CA LEU A 259 -11.84 8.26 7.38
C LEU A 259 -13.33 8.00 7.68
N PRO A 260 -14.13 7.61 6.66
CA PRO A 260 -15.51 7.23 6.87
C PRO A 260 -15.65 6.13 7.92
N HIS A 261 -16.32 6.46 9.03
CA HIS A 261 -16.59 5.56 10.15
C HIS A 261 -18.09 5.53 10.47
N PRO A 262 -18.93 4.96 9.57
CA PRO A 262 -20.38 5.05 9.70
C PRO A 262 -20.89 4.30 10.94
N MET A 263 -21.76 4.94 11.70
CA MET A 263 -22.38 4.39 12.91
C MET A 263 -23.83 4.00 12.63
N LEU A 264 -24.26 2.84 13.13
CA LEU A 264 -25.63 2.35 13.15
C LEU A 264 -26.03 2.13 14.61
N ASP A 265 -27.04 2.86 15.07
CA ASP A 265 -27.56 2.80 16.45
C ASP A 265 -26.47 2.92 17.53
N GLY A 266 -25.50 3.82 17.30
CA GLY A 266 -24.38 4.05 18.23
C GLY A 266 -23.29 2.97 18.20
N GLN A 267 -23.40 1.96 17.33
CA GLN A 267 -22.36 0.97 17.07
C GLN A 267 -21.73 1.22 15.71
N TRP A 268 -20.45 0.92 15.54
CA TRP A 268 -19.83 1.02 14.23
C TRP A 268 -20.47 0.01 13.26
N ALA A 269 -20.78 0.43 12.04
CA ALA A 269 -21.55 -0.39 11.10
C ALA A 269 -20.90 -1.75 10.81
N LYS A 270 -19.56 -1.85 10.90
CA LYS A 270 -18.82 -3.11 10.67
C LYS A 270 -18.89 -4.09 11.86
N THR A 271 -19.34 -3.64 13.02
CA THR A 271 -19.56 -4.48 14.22
C THR A 271 -21.03 -4.60 14.61
N ALA A 272 -21.88 -3.72 14.09
CA ALA A 272 -23.32 -3.74 14.32
C ALA A 272 -23.96 -4.95 13.63
N LYS A 273 -24.50 -5.90 14.41
CA LYS A 273 -25.20 -7.08 13.85
C LYS A 273 -26.36 -6.68 12.93
N GLY A 274 -27.08 -5.61 13.27
CA GLY A 274 -28.17 -5.05 12.49
C GLY A 274 -27.77 -4.59 11.08
N ALA A 275 -26.49 -4.25 10.86
CA ALA A 275 -25.98 -3.87 9.53
C ALA A 275 -26.11 -5.00 8.49
N SER A 276 -26.10 -6.24 8.97
CA SER A 276 -26.22 -7.44 8.15
C SER A 276 -27.62 -8.07 8.20
N ALA A 277 -28.56 -7.45 8.92
CA ALA A 277 -29.92 -7.95 9.00
C ALA A 277 -30.60 -7.79 7.63
N ALA A 278 -31.13 -8.89 7.10
CA ALA A 278 -31.97 -8.83 5.92
C ALA A 278 -33.24 -8.06 6.25
N TYR A 279 -33.46 -6.92 5.59
CA TYR A 279 -34.75 -6.26 5.58
C TYR A 279 -35.48 -6.68 4.31
N LEU A 280 -36.66 -7.27 4.49
CA LEU A 280 -37.52 -7.66 3.38
C LEU A 280 -38.15 -6.36 2.83
N ILE A 281 -37.67 -5.90 1.67
CA ILE A 281 -38.35 -4.85 0.92
C ILE A 281 -39.56 -5.53 0.27
N MET A 282 -40.72 -5.48 0.94
CA MET A 282 -41.98 -5.85 0.31
C MET A 282 -42.53 -4.66 -0.45
N ASP A 283 -43.05 -4.91 -1.64
CA ASP A 283 -43.81 -3.92 -2.40
C ASP A 283 -45.07 -3.59 -1.60
N PHE A 284 -45.31 -2.31 -1.34
CA PHE A 284 -46.62 -1.88 -0.86
C PHE A 284 -47.54 -1.89 -2.08
N GLY A 285 -48.43 -2.88 -2.15
CA GLY A 285 -49.42 -2.96 -3.21
C GLY A 285 -50.24 -1.67 -3.32
N GLU A 286 -50.58 -1.32 -4.57
CA GLU A 286 -51.48 -0.23 -5.00
C GLU A 286 -52.76 -0.09 -4.17
#